data_AF-A0A2R6C6B6-F1
#
_entry.id   AF-A0A2R6C6B6-F1
#
_cell.length_a   1.000
_cell.length_b   1.000
_cell.length_c   1.000
_cell.angle_alpha   90.00
_cell.angle_beta   90.00
_cell.angle_gamma   90.00
#
_symmetry.space_group_name_H-M   'P 1'
#
loop_
_entity.id
_entity.type
_entity.pdbx_description
1 polymer ?
#
loop_
_entity_poly.entity_id
_entity_poly.type
_entity_poly.pdbx_seq_one_letter_code
_entity_poly.pdbx_strand_id
1 'polypeptide(L)'
;YDFDILGLLYTTPLTVSFSNPVQLFANAAYNYSITTASGVDPNGHYFNGSVITFNFLPNAVWQDGVPMTALDYNFTLWYLDVGGYSSNPYNPSSDTITIDPGVTVNYTAESANPGLEWFGVASGLVDSYVPPNNPYQIKVYFNTSSVNNILSIYSLPILPEHLFGSIQPTTWASMSQSQYLADELWSGAYVFNAWSPSSNYAQVSAFQPYYLFNPTSSVVTAPQGQSATYTVHAAVWSSSGLSSTSSGYYASLSPVNGASATVYVLNPSTLQVLASYPMSFQGNGTYTASIPTSSLSVGQYTLVAQVNWTGASYMYFGGGQTSSNKYFLQYMGTLSVVSPSTTTTLRLHNYDYNDYYK
;
A
#
# COMPACT_ATOMS: atom_id res chain seq x y z
N TYR A 1 18.03 5.05 -12.34
CA TYR A 1 17.35 4.87 -11.05
C TYR A 1 18.18 3.89 -10.26
N ASP A 2 18.46 4.20 -9.00
CA ASP A 2 19.10 3.22 -8.12
C ASP A 2 18.02 2.24 -7.64
N PHE A 3 18.28 0.94 -7.69
CA PHE A 3 17.33 -0.10 -7.28
C PHE A 3 16.94 0.02 -5.81
N ASP A 4 17.85 0.57 -5.00
CA ASP A 4 17.60 0.84 -3.59
C ASP A 4 16.44 1.81 -3.37
N ILE A 5 16.20 2.76 -4.28
CA ILE A 5 15.06 3.69 -4.20
C ILE A 5 13.76 2.98 -4.59
N LEU A 6 13.79 2.11 -5.60
CA LEU A 6 12.59 1.37 -6.02
C LEU A 6 12.08 0.46 -4.90
N GLY A 7 12.96 -0.14 -4.10
CA GLY A 7 12.58 -0.92 -2.92
C GLY A 7 11.89 -0.11 -1.80
N LEU A 8 12.03 1.23 -1.80
CA LEU A 8 11.29 2.12 -0.89
C LEU A 8 9.91 2.51 -1.42
N LEU A 9 9.78 2.56 -2.74
CA LEU A 9 8.59 3.04 -3.44
C LEU A 9 7.62 1.90 -3.76
N TYR A 10 8.11 0.72 -4.15
CA TYR A 10 7.25 -0.43 -4.45
C TYR A 10 7.11 -1.37 -3.26
N THR A 11 5.92 -1.96 -3.18
CA THR A 11 5.64 -3.03 -2.24
C THR A 11 5.82 -4.37 -2.91
N THR A 12 6.26 -5.36 -2.13
CA THR A 12 6.32 -6.77 -2.52
C THR A 12 5.30 -7.59 -1.72
N PRO A 13 4.88 -8.79 -2.20
CA PRO A 13 4.02 -9.69 -1.43
C PRO A 13 4.60 -10.00 -0.05
N LEU A 14 5.88 -10.40 -0.01
CA LEU A 14 6.62 -10.72 1.20
C LEU A 14 7.96 -9.98 1.19
N THR A 15 8.60 -9.90 2.35
CA THR A 15 9.96 -9.36 2.48
C THR A 15 10.88 -10.36 3.16
N VAL A 16 12.19 -10.11 3.17
CA VAL A 16 13.19 -10.96 3.84
C VAL A 16 13.82 -10.24 5.02
N SER A 17 14.28 -11.01 6.00
CA SER A 17 15.16 -10.44 7.02
C SER A 17 16.51 -10.07 6.41
N PHE A 18 17.05 -8.92 6.79
CA PHE A 18 18.45 -8.56 6.52
C PHE A 18 19.45 -9.60 7.02
N SER A 19 19.11 -10.34 8.08
CA SER A 19 19.98 -11.37 8.66
C SER A 19 19.80 -12.76 8.04
N ASN A 20 18.74 -12.97 7.25
CA ASN A 20 18.46 -14.27 6.63
C ASN A 20 17.60 -14.12 5.35
N PRO A 21 18.21 -14.18 4.15
CA PRO A 21 17.54 -13.94 2.88
C PRO A 21 16.59 -15.07 2.43
N VAL A 22 16.48 -16.17 3.19
CA VAL A 22 15.48 -17.23 2.94
C VAL A 22 14.35 -17.24 3.97
N GLN A 23 14.41 -16.36 4.97
CA GLN A 23 13.34 -16.19 5.94
C GLN A 23 12.37 -15.11 5.46
N LEU A 24 11.20 -15.55 5.02
CA LEU A 24 10.16 -14.68 4.47
C LEU A 24 9.25 -14.14 5.58
N PHE A 25 8.93 -12.85 5.49
CA PHE A 25 8.05 -12.13 6.40
C PHE A 25 6.89 -11.51 5.62
N ALA A 26 5.77 -11.37 6.31
CA ALA A 26 4.60 -10.68 5.79
C ALA A 26 4.94 -9.25 5.34
N ASN A 27 4.39 -8.86 4.19
CA ASN A 27 4.38 -7.47 3.73
C ASN A 27 2.97 -7.14 3.21
N ALA A 28 2.76 -6.97 1.91
CA ALA A 28 1.41 -6.85 1.35
C ALA A 28 0.56 -8.10 1.61
N ALA A 29 1.18 -9.28 1.51
CA ALA A 29 0.58 -10.53 1.92
C ALA A 29 0.85 -10.73 3.42
N TYR A 30 -0.22 -10.77 4.22
CA TYR A 30 -0.10 -10.96 5.67
C TYR A 30 0.20 -12.42 6.04
N ASN A 31 -0.11 -13.36 5.15
CA ASN A 31 0.31 -14.74 5.26
C ASN A 31 0.40 -15.40 3.88
N TYR A 32 1.01 -16.59 3.87
CA TYR A 32 1.06 -17.44 2.69
C TYR A 32 1.04 -18.92 3.09
N SER A 33 0.70 -19.78 2.14
CA SER A 33 0.83 -21.24 2.28
C SER A 33 1.36 -21.85 1.00
N ILE A 34 2.16 -22.91 1.12
CA ILE A 34 2.67 -23.69 0.00
C ILE A 34 2.15 -25.11 0.16
N THR A 35 1.51 -25.62 -0.88
CA THR A 35 1.06 -27.03 -0.96
C THR A 35 1.59 -27.66 -2.24
N THR A 36 1.63 -28.98 -2.31
CA THR A 36 1.97 -29.71 -3.54
C THR A 36 0.74 -30.47 -4.02
N ALA A 37 0.38 -30.30 -5.28
CA ALA A 37 -0.77 -30.95 -5.89
C ALA A 37 -0.59 -31.11 -7.42
N SER A 38 -1.48 -31.89 -8.04
CA SER A 38 -1.63 -31.96 -9.49
C SER A 38 -3.10 -31.92 -9.86
N GLY A 39 -3.41 -31.39 -11.04
CA GLY A 39 -4.79 -31.26 -11.50
C GLY A 39 -4.95 -30.15 -12.54
N VAL A 40 -6.18 -29.66 -12.65
CA VAL A 40 -6.54 -28.52 -13.49
C VAL A 40 -6.94 -27.38 -12.59
N ASP A 41 -6.38 -26.19 -12.80
CA ASP A 41 -6.71 -24.98 -12.04
C ASP A 41 -8.09 -24.41 -12.46
N PRO A 42 -8.60 -23.39 -11.75
CA PRO A 42 -9.88 -22.78 -12.07
C PRO A 42 -9.97 -22.10 -13.46
N ASN A 43 -8.83 -21.72 -14.05
CA ASN A 43 -8.78 -21.14 -15.40
C ASN A 43 -8.70 -22.22 -16.50
N GLY A 44 -8.48 -23.48 -16.13
CA GLY A 44 -8.46 -24.63 -17.04
C GLY A 44 -7.07 -25.12 -17.43
N HIS A 45 -6.00 -24.61 -16.82
CA HIS A 45 -4.64 -25.06 -17.11
C HIS A 45 -4.23 -26.25 -16.22
N TYR A 46 -3.52 -27.21 -16.80
CA TYR A 46 -3.01 -28.35 -16.06
C TYR A 46 -1.73 -27.99 -15.32
N PHE A 47 -1.66 -28.30 -14.03
CA PHE A 47 -0.49 -28.11 -13.19
C PHE A 47 -0.10 -29.40 -12.46
N ASN A 48 1.18 -29.51 -12.07
CA ASN A 48 1.72 -30.63 -11.31
C ASN A 48 2.93 -30.17 -10.50
N GLY A 49 2.70 -29.64 -9.31
CA GLY A 49 3.76 -29.01 -8.54
C GLY A 49 3.24 -28.20 -7.35
N SER A 50 3.95 -27.14 -7.03
CA SER A 50 3.60 -26.23 -5.94
C SER A 50 2.37 -25.39 -6.29
N VAL A 51 1.48 -25.22 -5.31
CA VAL A 51 0.44 -24.19 -5.30
C VAL A 51 0.74 -23.26 -4.14
N ILE A 52 1.06 -22.01 -4.47
CA ILE A 52 1.36 -20.96 -3.51
C ILE A 52 0.11 -20.10 -3.36
N THR A 53 -0.40 -19.96 -2.14
CA THR A 53 -1.53 -19.07 -1.84
C THR A 53 -1.02 -17.88 -1.03
N PHE A 54 -1.29 -16.66 -1.50
CA PHE A 54 -1.07 -15.43 -0.75
C PHE A 54 -2.40 -14.85 -0.31
N ASN A 55 -2.45 -14.32 0.92
CA ASN A 55 -3.58 -13.52 1.39
C ASN A 55 -3.10 -12.10 1.67
N PHE A 56 -3.66 -11.15 0.93
CA PHE A 56 -3.32 -9.73 0.93
C PHE A 56 -4.08 -8.96 2.00
N LEU A 57 -3.46 -7.89 2.49
CA LEU A 57 -4.05 -6.96 3.44
C LEU A 57 -5.14 -6.11 2.78
N PRO A 58 -6.39 -6.12 3.29
CA PRO A 58 -7.47 -5.31 2.69
C PRO A 58 -7.31 -3.80 2.83
N ASN A 59 -6.43 -3.35 3.72
CA ASN A 59 -6.16 -1.94 3.98
C ASN A 59 -4.94 -1.39 3.22
N ALA A 60 -4.27 -2.21 2.42
CA ALA A 60 -3.23 -1.72 1.55
C ALA A 60 -3.83 -0.86 0.43
N VAL A 61 -3.15 0.25 0.11
CA VAL A 61 -3.59 1.21 -0.91
C VAL A 61 -2.41 1.66 -1.75
N TRP A 62 -2.69 1.94 -3.01
CA TRP A 62 -1.83 2.73 -3.86
C TRP A 62 -1.80 4.18 -3.40
N GLN A 63 -0.75 4.92 -3.78
CA GLN A 63 -0.59 6.32 -3.38
C GLN A 63 -1.65 7.27 -3.95
N ASP A 64 -2.46 6.83 -4.91
CA ASP A 64 -3.63 7.55 -5.43
C ASP A 64 -4.92 7.25 -4.63
N GLY A 65 -4.86 6.34 -3.64
CA GLY A 65 -5.99 5.91 -2.80
C GLY A 65 -6.80 4.74 -3.34
N VAL A 66 -6.42 4.16 -4.49
CA VAL A 66 -7.02 2.93 -4.99
C VAL A 66 -6.60 1.76 -4.08
N PRO A 67 -7.53 0.85 -3.70
CA PRO A 67 -7.16 -0.34 -2.93
C PRO A 67 -6.07 -1.14 -3.64
N MET A 68 -5.10 -1.68 -2.92
CA MET A 68 -4.14 -2.63 -3.50
C MET A 68 -4.65 -4.05 -3.20
N THR A 69 -4.75 -4.87 -4.23
CA THR A 69 -5.40 -6.18 -4.17
C THR A 69 -4.50 -7.28 -4.75
N ALA A 70 -4.97 -8.52 -4.71
CA ALA A 70 -4.29 -9.62 -5.35
C ALA A 70 -4.41 -9.59 -6.89
N LEU A 71 -5.33 -8.80 -7.45
CA LEU A 71 -5.43 -8.56 -8.90
C LEU A 71 -4.22 -7.78 -9.42
N ASP A 72 -3.75 -6.79 -8.68
CA ASP A 72 -2.51 -6.05 -9.00
C ASP A 72 -1.29 -6.98 -9.08
N TYR A 73 -1.22 -7.96 -8.18
CA TYR A 73 -0.15 -8.95 -8.20
C TYR A 73 -0.34 -10.01 -9.30
N ASN A 74 -1.58 -10.42 -9.58
CA ASN A 74 -1.89 -11.25 -10.75
C ASN A 74 -1.40 -10.57 -12.03
N PHE A 75 -1.81 -9.32 -12.24
CA PHE A 75 -1.37 -8.48 -13.33
C PHE A 75 0.16 -8.42 -13.41
N THR A 76 0.84 -8.18 -12.28
CA THR A 76 2.32 -8.12 -12.20
C THR A 76 2.99 -9.38 -12.74
N LEU A 77 2.53 -10.57 -12.31
CA LEU A 77 3.13 -11.86 -12.70
C LEU A 77 3.17 -12.01 -14.23
N TRP A 78 2.11 -11.58 -14.89
CA TRP A 78 2.00 -11.68 -16.34
C TRP A 78 2.63 -10.47 -17.04
N TYR A 79 2.38 -9.25 -16.58
CA TYR A 79 2.92 -8.04 -17.21
C TYR A 79 4.45 -8.06 -17.32
N LEU A 80 5.13 -8.58 -16.29
CA LEU A 80 6.59 -8.71 -16.26
C LEU A 80 7.13 -10.02 -16.88
N ASP A 81 6.27 -10.83 -17.52
CA ASP A 81 6.61 -12.15 -18.08
C ASP A 81 7.42 -13.04 -17.11
N VAL A 82 6.95 -13.17 -15.87
CA VAL A 82 7.67 -13.90 -14.81
C VAL A 82 7.88 -15.38 -15.18
N GLY A 83 6.97 -15.95 -15.97
CA GLY A 83 7.09 -17.32 -16.51
C GLY A 83 8.03 -17.45 -17.71
N GLY A 84 8.40 -16.35 -18.38
CA GLY A 84 9.31 -16.33 -19.53
C GLY A 84 8.67 -16.83 -20.83
N TYR A 85 7.36 -16.70 -20.98
CA TYR A 85 6.59 -17.24 -22.09
C TYR A 85 6.95 -16.60 -23.43
N SER A 86 7.40 -15.34 -23.42
CA SER A 86 7.81 -14.63 -24.63
C SER A 86 9.12 -15.14 -25.24
N SER A 87 9.94 -15.85 -24.45
CA SER A 87 11.22 -16.41 -24.92
C SER A 87 11.10 -17.77 -25.60
N ASN A 88 9.88 -18.32 -25.79
CA ASN A 88 9.72 -19.63 -26.41
C ASN A 88 10.10 -19.58 -27.91
N PRO A 89 11.28 -20.09 -28.31
CA PRO A 89 11.78 -19.97 -29.68
C PRO A 89 11.00 -20.85 -30.68
N TYR A 90 10.09 -21.69 -30.18
CA TYR A 90 9.27 -22.60 -30.99
C TYR A 90 7.87 -22.07 -31.28
N ASN A 91 7.50 -20.87 -30.80
CA ASN A 91 6.20 -20.28 -31.06
C ASN A 91 6.22 -18.73 -31.14
N PRO A 92 6.82 -18.15 -32.19
CA PRO A 92 6.82 -16.70 -32.46
C PRO A 92 5.43 -16.13 -32.82
N SER A 93 4.37 -16.94 -32.76
CA SER A 93 2.97 -16.55 -33.02
C SER A 93 2.16 -16.35 -31.73
N SER A 94 2.77 -16.53 -30.56
CA SER A 94 2.14 -16.33 -29.24
C SER A 94 2.79 -15.22 -28.43
N ASP A 95 3.33 -14.20 -29.12
CA ASP A 95 3.89 -13.01 -28.49
C ASP A 95 2.83 -12.18 -27.77
N THR A 96 1.54 -12.45 -27.99
CA THR A 96 0.46 -11.82 -27.25
C THR A 96 -0.24 -12.82 -26.36
N ILE A 97 -0.28 -12.56 -25.05
CA ILE A 97 -1.15 -13.30 -24.13
C ILE A 97 -2.28 -12.39 -23.66
N THR A 98 -3.47 -12.96 -23.53
CA THR A 98 -4.58 -12.28 -22.86
C THR A 98 -4.52 -12.68 -21.40
N ILE A 99 -4.07 -11.77 -20.55
CA ILE A 99 -3.91 -12.02 -19.11
C ILE A 99 -5.27 -11.91 -18.41
N ASP A 100 -6.14 -11.04 -18.97
CA ASP A 100 -7.48 -10.79 -18.46
C ASP A 100 -8.40 -10.29 -19.59
N PRO A 101 -9.74 -10.34 -19.44
CA PRO A 101 -10.67 -9.86 -20.46
C PRO A 101 -10.42 -8.41 -20.88
N GLY A 102 -9.92 -8.23 -22.11
CA GLY A 102 -9.59 -6.92 -22.69
C GLY A 102 -8.16 -6.44 -22.43
N VAL A 103 -7.34 -7.19 -21.68
CA VAL A 103 -5.91 -6.92 -21.49
C VAL A 103 -5.10 -7.97 -22.21
N THR A 104 -4.59 -7.56 -23.36
CA THR A 104 -3.64 -8.33 -24.15
C THR A 104 -2.27 -7.71 -23.97
N VAL A 105 -1.31 -8.48 -23.45
CA VAL A 105 0.08 -8.07 -23.32
C VAL A 105 0.84 -8.57 -24.53
N ASN A 106 1.50 -7.67 -25.25
CA ASN A 106 2.41 -8.01 -26.35
C ASN A 106 3.87 -8.05 -25.84
N TYR A 107 4.44 -9.24 -25.81
CA TYR A 107 5.81 -9.52 -25.44
C TYR A 107 6.82 -9.54 -26.60
N THR A 108 6.42 -9.28 -27.85
CA THR A 108 7.35 -9.26 -29.00
C THR A 108 8.56 -8.36 -28.73
N ALA A 109 8.40 -7.24 -27.99
CA ALA A 109 9.52 -6.36 -27.65
C ALA A 109 10.20 -6.63 -26.29
N GLU A 110 9.56 -7.33 -25.35
CA GLU A 110 10.24 -7.84 -24.13
C GLU A 110 11.38 -8.78 -24.52
N SER A 111 11.18 -9.62 -25.55
CA SER A 111 12.25 -10.46 -26.13
C SER A 111 13.41 -9.66 -26.75
N ALA A 112 13.17 -8.40 -27.16
CA ALA A 112 14.15 -7.55 -27.84
C ALA A 112 14.96 -6.66 -26.86
N ASN A 113 14.43 -6.39 -25.67
CA ASN A 113 15.12 -5.64 -24.61
C ASN A 113 14.63 -6.12 -23.23
N PRO A 114 14.96 -7.37 -22.83
CA PRO A 114 14.42 -7.96 -21.61
C PRO A 114 14.84 -7.12 -20.41
N GLY A 115 13.86 -6.73 -19.58
CA GLY A 115 14.15 -6.17 -18.27
C GLY A 115 14.97 -7.19 -17.49
N LEU A 116 16.21 -6.84 -17.14
CA LEU A 116 17.23 -7.78 -16.65
C LEU A 116 16.86 -8.54 -15.36
N GLU A 117 15.77 -8.20 -14.68
CA GLU A 117 15.56 -8.59 -13.28
C GLU A 117 14.38 -9.51 -12.99
N TRP A 118 13.30 -9.48 -13.77
CA TRP A 118 12.07 -10.25 -13.47
C TRP A 118 11.62 -11.18 -14.60
N PHE A 119 12.28 -11.09 -15.74
CA PHE A 119 12.01 -11.91 -16.90
C PHE A 119 12.31 -13.39 -16.64
N GLY A 120 11.32 -14.28 -16.80
CA GLY A 120 11.53 -15.73 -16.75
C GLY A 120 12.06 -16.27 -15.42
N VAL A 121 12.01 -15.47 -14.36
CA VAL A 121 12.57 -15.82 -13.04
C VAL A 121 11.84 -16.99 -12.37
N ALA A 122 10.62 -17.30 -12.83
CA ALA A 122 9.81 -18.41 -12.36
C ALA A 122 9.36 -19.31 -13.53
N SER A 123 10.32 -19.89 -14.26
CA SER A 123 10.07 -20.74 -15.45
C SER A 123 9.18 -21.99 -15.25
N GLY A 124 8.86 -22.34 -14.01
CA GLY A 124 7.88 -23.38 -13.67
C GLY A 124 6.45 -22.86 -13.46
N LEU A 125 6.21 -21.55 -13.57
CA LEU A 125 4.89 -20.94 -13.47
C LEU A 125 3.98 -21.54 -14.56
N VAL A 126 2.74 -21.85 -14.18
CA VAL A 126 1.70 -22.38 -15.08
C VAL A 126 0.59 -21.36 -15.24
N ASP A 127 0.06 -20.90 -14.10
CA ASP A 127 -1.09 -20.01 -14.06
C ASP A 127 -1.19 -19.29 -12.70
N SER A 128 -2.04 -18.28 -12.63
CA SER A 128 -2.47 -17.65 -11.39
C SER A 128 -3.96 -17.33 -11.39
N TYR A 129 -4.59 -17.43 -10.22
CA TYR A 129 -6.04 -17.27 -10.06
C TYR A 129 -6.40 -16.46 -8.83
N VAL A 130 -7.17 -15.39 -9.06
CA VAL A 130 -7.82 -14.59 -8.02
C VAL A 130 -9.31 -14.96 -8.00
N PRO A 131 -9.85 -15.47 -6.87
CA PRO A 131 -11.28 -15.78 -6.78
C PRO A 131 -12.15 -14.52 -6.97
N PRO A 132 -13.21 -14.55 -7.82
CA PRO A 132 -14.06 -13.39 -8.08
C PRO A 132 -14.72 -12.77 -6.84
N ASN A 133 -14.92 -13.56 -5.79
CA ASN A 133 -15.52 -13.14 -4.52
C ASN A 133 -14.49 -12.87 -3.41
N ASN A 134 -13.19 -12.91 -3.72
CA ASN A 134 -12.12 -12.62 -2.78
C ASN A 134 -10.91 -11.98 -3.50
N PRO A 135 -10.94 -10.67 -3.76
CA PRO A 135 -9.88 -9.97 -4.48
C PRO A 135 -8.57 -9.88 -3.68
N TYR A 136 -8.55 -10.31 -2.42
CA TYR A 136 -7.38 -10.29 -1.55
C TYR A 136 -6.72 -11.67 -1.42
N GLN A 137 -7.08 -12.64 -2.25
CA GLN A 137 -6.39 -13.93 -2.31
C GLN A 137 -6.00 -14.25 -3.74
N ILE A 138 -4.79 -14.78 -3.90
CA ILE A 138 -4.33 -15.34 -5.18
C ILE A 138 -3.71 -16.70 -4.94
N LYS A 139 -3.96 -17.61 -5.88
CA LYS A 139 -3.27 -18.89 -6.01
C LYS A 139 -2.35 -18.83 -7.21
N VAL A 140 -1.10 -19.21 -7.03
CA VAL A 140 -0.09 -19.28 -8.09
C VAL A 140 0.32 -20.75 -8.26
N TYR A 141 0.18 -21.27 -9.48
CA TYR A 141 0.31 -22.68 -9.81
C TYR A 141 1.62 -22.93 -10.55
N PHE A 142 2.33 -24.00 -10.17
CA PHE A 142 3.60 -24.40 -10.77
C PHE A 142 3.58 -25.85 -11.26
N ASN A 143 4.43 -26.16 -12.25
CA ASN A 143 4.69 -27.52 -12.75
C ASN A 143 5.92 -28.18 -12.10
N THR A 144 6.48 -27.56 -11.06
CA THR A 144 7.55 -28.11 -10.23
C THR A 144 7.18 -27.99 -8.76
N SER A 145 7.72 -28.86 -7.91
CA SER A 145 7.56 -28.77 -6.44
C SER A 145 8.75 -28.08 -5.75
N SER A 146 9.51 -27.26 -6.49
CA SER A 146 10.72 -26.63 -5.97
C SER A 146 10.42 -25.56 -4.93
N VAL A 147 11.22 -25.52 -3.86
CA VAL A 147 11.19 -24.38 -2.91
C VAL A 147 11.58 -23.07 -3.59
N ASN A 148 12.31 -23.13 -4.71
CA ASN A 148 12.68 -21.93 -5.46
C ASN A 148 11.46 -21.21 -6.04
N ASN A 149 10.32 -21.90 -6.21
CA ASN A 149 9.11 -21.27 -6.75
C ASN A 149 8.65 -20.08 -5.89
N ILE A 150 8.69 -20.20 -4.55
CA ILE A 150 8.37 -19.05 -3.68
C ILE A 150 9.46 -17.99 -3.73
N LEU A 151 10.73 -18.41 -3.77
CA LEU A 151 11.88 -17.49 -3.81
C LEU A 151 11.93 -16.68 -5.12
N SER A 152 11.33 -17.17 -6.20
CA SER A 152 11.24 -16.46 -7.48
C SER A 152 10.15 -15.39 -7.53
N ILE A 153 9.15 -15.45 -6.63
CA ILE A 153 7.95 -14.60 -6.76
C ILE A 153 7.69 -13.71 -5.53
N TYR A 154 8.31 -13.99 -4.38
CA TYR A 154 8.00 -13.29 -3.12
C TYR A 154 8.36 -11.79 -3.12
N SER A 155 9.39 -11.40 -3.87
CA SER A 155 9.97 -10.05 -3.89
C SER A 155 9.69 -9.29 -5.18
N LEU A 156 8.76 -9.77 -6.00
CA LEU A 156 8.35 -9.03 -7.20
C LEU A 156 7.68 -7.73 -6.76
N PRO A 157 8.03 -6.57 -7.36
CA PRO A 157 7.30 -5.34 -7.12
C PRO A 157 5.87 -5.51 -7.62
N ILE A 158 4.87 -5.19 -6.80
CA ILE A 158 3.48 -5.17 -7.24
C ILE A 158 3.31 -3.91 -8.12
N LEU A 159 2.63 -4.05 -9.25
CA LEU A 159 2.33 -2.96 -10.19
C LEU A 159 0.83 -2.60 -10.18
N PRO A 160 0.46 -1.31 -10.35
CA PRO A 160 -0.92 -0.86 -10.31
C PRO A 160 -1.64 -1.21 -11.61
N GLU A 161 -2.43 -2.27 -11.58
CA GLU A 161 -3.15 -2.78 -12.74
C GLU A 161 -4.07 -1.72 -13.34
N HIS A 162 -4.73 -0.92 -12.48
CA HIS A 162 -5.68 0.10 -12.91
C HIS A 162 -5.04 1.24 -13.72
N LEU A 163 -3.71 1.34 -13.72
CA LEU A 163 -2.94 2.24 -14.60
C LEU A 163 -2.28 1.45 -15.73
N PHE A 164 -1.45 0.47 -15.36
CA PHE A 164 -0.59 -0.25 -16.30
C PHE A 164 -1.35 -1.21 -17.21
N GLY A 165 -2.57 -1.63 -16.86
CA GLY A 165 -3.40 -2.47 -17.72
C GLY A 165 -3.74 -1.84 -19.08
N SER A 166 -3.59 -0.52 -19.20
CA SER A 166 -3.77 0.23 -20.45
C SER A 166 -2.46 0.54 -21.20
N ILE A 167 -1.31 0.24 -20.60
CA ILE A 167 0.03 0.56 -21.12
C ILE A 167 0.68 -0.74 -21.56
N GLN A 168 1.17 -0.82 -22.79
CA GLN A 168 1.92 -2.01 -23.22
C GLN A 168 3.36 -1.96 -22.67
N PRO A 169 3.97 -3.10 -22.28
CA PRO A 169 5.37 -3.13 -21.80
C PRO A 169 6.34 -2.44 -22.77
N THR A 170 6.10 -2.62 -24.07
CA THR A 170 6.90 -2.00 -25.15
C THR A 170 6.80 -0.48 -25.16
N THR A 171 5.62 0.05 -24.84
CA THR A 171 5.37 1.49 -24.74
C THR A 171 6.09 2.02 -23.50
N TRP A 172 5.89 1.37 -22.35
CA TRP A 172 6.54 1.71 -21.09
C TRP A 172 8.06 1.77 -21.22
N ALA A 173 8.68 0.75 -21.82
CA ALA A 173 10.14 0.68 -22.02
C ALA A 173 10.72 1.81 -22.90
N SER A 174 9.89 2.46 -23.71
CA SER A 174 10.28 3.56 -24.61
C SER A 174 9.93 4.96 -24.08
N MET A 175 9.29 5.05 -22.91
CA MET A 175 8.85 6.32 -22.34
C MET A 175 10.04 7.21 -21.97
N SER A 176 9.89 8.51 -22.25
CA SER A 176 10.81 9.51 -21.71
C SER A 176 10.66 9.64 -20.19
N GLN A 177 11.61 10.31 -19.56
CA GLN A 177 11.63 10.44 -18.10
C GLN A 177 10.38 11.09 -17.51
N SER A 178 9.85 12.11 -18.17
CA SER A 178 8.62 12.78 -17.75
C SER A 178 7.38 11.92 -17.97
N GLN A 179 7.38 11.04 -18.97
CA GLN A 179 6.25 10.18 -19.27
C GLN A 179 6.16 9.05 -18.26
N TYR A 180 7.26 8.31 -18.04
CA TYR A 180 7.22 7.22 -17.07
C TYR A 180 6.91 7.76 -15.67
N LEU A 181 7.51 8.89 -15.25
CA LEU A 181 7.25 9.47 -13.92
C LEU A 181 5.79 9.91 -13.73
N ALA A 182 5.10 10.32 -14.79
CA ALA A 182 3.71 10.73 -14.72
C ALA A 182 2.77 9.52 -14.56
N ASP A 183 3.15 8.41 -15.19
CA ASP A 183 2.39 7.15 -15.21
C ASP A 183 2.79 6.21 -14.06
N GLU A 184 3.92 6.49 -13.39
CA GLU A 184 4.40 5.71 -12.25
C GLU A 184 3.56 5.99 -11.00
N LEU A 185 3.12 4.92 -10.35
CA LEU A 185 2.37 4.96 -9.10
C LEU A 185 2.88 3.86 -8.19
N TRP A 186 3.04 4.22 -6.92
CA TRP A 186 3.75 3.43 -5.94
C TRP A 186 2.83 3.02 -4.79
N SER A 187 3.23 2.00 -4.04
CA SER A 187 2.46 1.40 -2.94
C SER A 187 3.25 1.31 -1.62
N GLY A 188 4.53 1.65 -1.68
CA GLY A 188 5.49 1.48 -0.59
C GLY A 188 5.38 2.56 0.48
N ALA A 189 6.29 2.45 1.46
CA ALA A 189 6.33 3.33 2.63
C ALA A 189 6.73 4.77 2.30
N TYR A 190 7.23 5.02 1.09
CA TYR A 190 7.71 6.33 0.65
C TYR A 190 7.09 6.77 -0.67
N VAL A 191 6.85 8.07 -0.79
CA VAL A 191 6.36 8.76 -1.99
C VAL A 191 7.52 9.48 -2.66
N PHE A 192 7.54 9.46 -3.99
CA PHE A 192 8.47 10.26 -4.79
C PHE A 192 8.22 11.77 -4.61
N ASN A 193 9.26 12.54 -4.29
CA ASN A 193 9.17 14.00 -4.24
C ASN A 193 9.99 14.67 -5.35
N ALA A 194 11.23 14.24 -5.57
CA ALA A 194 12.10 14.89 -6.55
C ALA A 194 13.20 13.96 -7.05
N TRP A 195 13.66 14.22 -8.27
CA TRP A 195 14.86 13.60 -8.82
C TRP A 195 15.61 14.60 -9.69
N SER A 196 16.90 14.76 -9.39
CA SER A 196 17.81 15.60 -10.18
C SER A 196 19.00 14.77 -10.64
N PRO A 197 19.07 14.44 -11.95
CA PRO A 197 20.27 13.85 -12.53
C PRO A 197 21.48 14.78 -12.42
N SER A 198 21.29 16.09 -12.63
CA SER A 198 22.38 17.08 -12.61
C SER A 198 22.96 17.29 -11.22
N SER A 199 22.14 17.18 -10.17
CA SER A 199 22.56 17.34 -8.77
C SER A 199 22.76 16.00 -8.05
N ASN A 200 22.62 14.89 -8.77
CA ASN A 200 22.80 13.53 -8.29
C ASN A 200 22.06 13.21 -6.98
N TYR A 201 20.77 13.51 -6.92
CA TYR A 201 19.93 13.13 -5.78
C TYR A 201 18.53 12.69 -6.22
N ALA A 202 17.94 11.84 -5.40
CA ALA A 202 16.51 11.58 -5.39
C ALA A 202 15.99 11.84 -3.98
N GLN A 203 14.77 12.34 -3.88
CA GLN A 203 14.11 12.65 -2.64
C GLN A 203 12.78 11.93 -2.57
N VAL A 204 12.55 11.30 -1.43
CA VAL A 204 11.28 10.66 -1.09
C VAL A 204 10.79 11.15 0.28
N SER A 205 9.49 11.07 0.55
CA SER A 205 8.90 11.37 1.86
C SER A 205 8.08 10.20 2.36
N ALA A 206 7.88 10.10 3.68
CA ALA A 206 7.08 9.03 4.25
C ALA A 206 5.61 9.12 3.79
N PHE A 207 5.08 8.02 3.27
CA PHE A 207 3.67 7.85 3.00
C PHE A 207 2.96 7.45 4.29
N GLN A 208 2.45 8.45 5.02
CA GLN A 208 1.74 8.23 6.30
C GLN A 208 0.59 7.20 6.21
N PRO A 209 -0.15 7.08 5.08
CA PRO A 209 -1.17 6.06 4.92
C PRO A 209 -0.68 4.62 4.72
N TYR A 210 0.64 4.38 4.69
CA TYR A 210 1.20 3.06 4.49
C TYR A 210 0.69 2.07 5.55
N TYR A 211 0.24 0.89 5.14
CA TYR A 211 -0.49 -0.05 6.01
C TYR A 211 0.36 -0.67 7.14
N LEU A 212 1.70 -0.56 7.07
CA LEU A 212 2.64 -0.92 8.17
C LEU A 212 3.23 0.30 8.86
N PHE A 213 2.63 1.48 8.70
CA PHE A 213 3.14 2.71 9.31
C PHE A 213 3.13 2.61 10.84
N ASN A 214 4.24 2.99 11.47
CA ASN A 214 4.39 2.88 12.92
C ASN A 214 3.46 3.90 13.63
N PRO A 215 2.43 3.46 14.38
CA PRO A 215 1.47 4.37 15.02
C PRO A 215 2.11 5.32 16.04
N THR A 216 3.24 4.92 16.64
CA THR A 216 3.95 5.72 17.65
C THR A 216 4.71 6.92 17.07
N SER A 217 4.76 7.05 15.74
CA SER A 217 5.27 8.26 15.09
C SER A 217 4.24 9.41 15.09
N SER A 218 2.97 9.13 15.41
CA SER A 218 1.87 10.10 15.52
C SER A 218 1.15 9.94 16.87
N VAL A 219 1.73 10.50 17.93
CA VAL A 219 1.16 10.42 19.30
C VAL A 219 0.40 11.69 19.65
N VAL A 220 -0.83 11.54 20.13
CA VAL A 220 -1.62 12.60 20.76
C VAL A 220 -1.84 12.25 22.24
N THR A 221 -1.74 13.25 23.12
CA THR A 221 -1.86 13.05 24.57
C THR A 221 -2.96 13.94 25.14
N ALA A 222 -3.81 13.39 26.00
CA ALA A 222 -4.79 14.17 26.75
C ALA A 222 -5.03 13.57 28.14
N PRO A 223 -5.26 14.40 29.18
CA PRO A 223 -5.71 13.91 30.47
C PRO A 223 -7.07 13.22 30.37
N GLN A 224 -7.33 12.23 31.22
CA GLN A 224 -8.65 11.62 31.35
C GLN A 224 -9.71 12.69 31.71
N GLY A 225 -10.85 12.64 31.04
CA GLY A 225 -11.93 13.62 31.21
C GLY A 225 -11.81 14.89 30.34
N GLN A 226 -10.77 15.00 29.52
CA GLN A 226 -10.60 16.07 28.53
C GLN A 226 -10.89 15.57 27.10
N SER A 227 -10.52 16.34 26.09
CA SER A 227 -10.55 15.90 24.69
C SER A 227 -9.15 15.95 24.07
N ALA A 228 -8.79 14.91 23.34
CA ALA A 228 -7.61 14.89 22.48
C ALA A 228 -7.98 15.35 21.07
N THR A 229 -7.13 16.18 20.46
CA THR A 229 -7.29 16.55 19.05
C THR A 229 -6.39 15.66 18.20
N TYR A 230 -6.96 14.94 17.23
CA TYR A 230 -6.21 14.14 16.27
C TYR A 230 -6.42 14.68 14.85
N THR A 231 -5.32 14.94 14.15
CA THR A 231 -5.31 15.57 12.82
C THR A 231 -4.61 14.65 11.83
N VAL A 232 -5.17 14.52 10.63
CA VAL A 232 -4.55 13.84 9.49
C VAL A 232 -4.54 14.76 8.27
N HIS A 233 -3.56 14.56 7.40
CA HIS A 233 -3.41 15.28 6.14
C HIS A 233 -3.56 14.29 4.98
N ALA A 234 -4.75 14.28 4.39
CA ALA A 234 -5.11 13.45 3.26
C ALA A 234 -4.60 14.06 1.96
N ALA A 235 -3.65 13.36 1.33
CA ALA A 235 -3.10 13.74 0.04
C ALA A 235 -2.71 12.48 -0.75
N VAL A 236 -2.86 12.55 -2.07
CA VAL A 236 -2.68 11.43 -3.00
C VAL A 236 -1.79 11.81 -4.16
N TRP A 237 -1.14 10.81 -4.74
CA TRP A 237 -0.39 10.97 -5.98
C TRP A 237 -1.32 11.36 -7.12
N SER A 238 -0.86 12.27 -7.97
CA SER A 238 -1.53 12.64 -9.21
C SER A 238 -0.47 13.10 -10.20
N SER A 239 -0.57 12.65 -11.45
CA SER A 239 0.31 13.09 -12.54
C SER A 239 0.28 14.60 -12.75
N SER A 240 -0.84 15.27 -12.43
CA SER A 240 -0.95 16.73 -12.47
C SER A 240 -0.04 17.46 -11.49
N GLY A 241 0.44 16.77 -10.46
CA GLY A 241 1.36 17.29 -9.45
C GLY A 241 2.83 17.19 -9.87
N LEU A 242 3.13 16.52 -11.00
CA LEU A 242 4.47 16.41 -11.55
C LEU A 242 4.84 17.67 -12.34
N SER A 243 6.05 18.14 -12.10
CA SER A 243 6.65 19.27 -12.81
C SER A 243 8.12 18.97 -13.12
N SER A 244 8.64 19.63 -14.15
CA SER A 244 10.03 19.47 -14.56
C SER A 244 10.69 20.83 -14.81
N THR A 245 11.95 20.95 -14.44
CA THR A 245 12.83 22.06 -14.80
C THR A 245 14.05 21.50 -15.53
N SER A 246 14.95 22.38 -15.99
CA SER A 246 16.25 21.94 -16.51
C SER A 246 17.10 21.21 -15.46
N SER A 247 16.78 21.34 -14.17
CA SER A 247 17.52 20.72 -13.07
C SER A 247 16.91 19.41 -12.57
N GLY A 248 15.73 18.99 -13.04
CA GLY A 248 15.13 17.72 -12.62
C GLY A 248 13.61 17.72 -12.60
N TYR A 249 13.06 16.72 -11.92
CA TYR A 249 11.63 16.46 -11.78
C TYR A 249 11.21 16.63 -10.32
N TYR A 250 10.03 17.19 -10.10
CA TYR A 250 9.47 17.48 -8.79
C TYR A 250 8.00 17.12 -8.78
N ALA A 251 7.57 16.43 -7.75
CA ALA A 251 6.20 16.03 -7.56
C ALA A 251 5.62 16.60 -6.26
N SER A 252 4.32 16.82 -6.30
CA SER A 252 3.53 17.24 -5.16
C SER A 252 2.27 16.40 -5.08
N LEU A 253 1.93 15.99 -3.86
CA LEU A 253 0.69 15.28 -3.61
C LEU A 253 -0.51 16.24 -3.71
N SER A 254 -1.60 15.76 -4.27
CA SER A 254 -2.85 16.50 -4.37
C SER A 254 -3.68 16.30 -3.11
N PRO A 255 -4.16 17.37 -2.45
CA PRO A 255 -4.98 17.26 -1.24
C PRO A 255 -6.33 16.62 -1.55
N VAL A 256 -6.76 15.67 -0.70
CA VAL A 256 -8.08 15.04 -0.80
C VAL A 256 -9.11 15.91 -0.08
N ASN A 257 -9.85 16.72 -0.84
CA ASN A 257 -10.88 17.61 -0.31
C ASN A 257 -12.28 16.97 -0.39
N GLY A 258 -13.15 17.27 0.59
CA GLY A 258 -14.55 16.84 0.56
C GLY A 258 -14.78 15.34 0.84
N ALA A 259 -13.81 14.65 1.45
CA ALA A 259 -13.95 13.26 1.85
C ALA A 259 -14.76 13.11 3.15
N SER A 260 -15.32 11.91 3.36
CA SER A 260 -15.86 11.50 4.65
C SER A 260 -14.75 10.87 5.48
N ALA A 261 -14.49 11.42 6.66
CA ALA A 261 -13.42 10.96 7.54
C ALA A 261 -13.94 10.57 8.92
N THR A 262 -13.44 9.45 9.45
CA THR A 262 -13.79 8.93 10.78
C THR A 262 -12.53 8.40 11.45
N VAL A 263 -12.34 8.72 12.74
CA VAL A 263 -11.30 8.12 13.56
C VAL A 263 -11.91 7.06 14.48
N TYR A 264 -11.29 5.89 14.52
CA TYR A 264 -11.60 4.79 15.42
C TYR A 264 -10.57 4.75 16.55
N VAL A 265 -11.04 4.58 17.78
CA VAL A 265 -10.20 4.33 18.96
C VAL A 265 -10.27 2.85 19.29
N LEU A 266 -9.14 2.16 19.22
CA LEU A 266 -9.04 0.73 19.40
C LEU A 266 -8.28 0.40 20.69
N ASN A 267 -8.67 -0.71 21.32
CA ASN A 267 -7.84 -1.34 22.34
C ASN A 267 -6.51 -1.80 21.69
N PRO A 268 -5.34 -1.45 22.24
CA PRO A 268 -4.07 -1.73 21.58
C PRO A 268 -3.70 -3.21 21.56
N SER A 269 -4.27 -4.03 22.45
CA SER A 269 -3.98 -5.47 22.56
C SER A 269 -4.97 -6.33 21.78
N THR A 270 -6.25 -5.99 21.80
CA THR A 270 -7.30 -6.79 21.14
C THR A 270 -7.69 -6.25 19.77
N LEU A 271 -7.28 -5.02 19.43
CA LEU A 271 -7.70 -4.28 18.23
C LEU A 271 -9.22 -4.09 18.12
N GLN A 272 -9.97 -4.31 19.20
CA GLN A 272 -11.41 -4.05 19.24
C GLN A 272 -11.66 -2.55 19.23
N VAL A 273 -12.59 -2.11 18.38
CA VAL A 273 -13.07 -0.73 18.36
C VAL A 273 -13.83 -0.43 19.65
N LEU A 274 -13.35 0.56 20.41
CA LEU A 274 -13.95 1.05 21.65
C LEU A 274 -14.89 2.23 21.38
N ALA A 275 -14.53 3.09 20.43
CA ALA A 275 -15.31 4.25 20.03
C ALA A 275 -14.93 4.70 18.61
N SER A 276 -15.78 5.53 18.00
CA SER A 276 -15.51 6.18 16.72
C SER A 276 -16.03 7.61 16.73
N TYR A 277 -15.29 8.53 16.09
CA TYR A 277 -15.64 9.95 16.04
C TYR A 277 -15.51 10.47 14.60
N PRO A 278 -16.47 11.26 14.11
CA PRO A 278 -16.34 11.91 12.81
C PRO A 278 -15.19 12.92 12.84
N MET A 279 -14.48 13.05 11.72
CA MET A 279 -13.46 14.08 11.54
C MET A 279 -14.01 15.23 10.69
N SER A 280 -13.73 16.47 11.09
CA SER A 280 -14.15 17.67 10.38
C SER A 280 -13.06 18.16 9.43
N PHE A 281 -13.42 18.45 8.19
CA PHE A 281 -12.53 19.03 7.19
C PHE A 281 -12.16 20.48 7.55
N GLN A 282 -10.86 20.79 7.54
CA GLN A 282 -10.31 22.11 7.87
C GLN A 282 -9.73 22.86 6.65
N GLY A 283 -9.79 22.27 5.46
CA GLY A 283 -9.16 22.80 4.24
C GLY A 283 -7.88 22.06 3.85
N ASN A 284 -7.56 22.08 2.56
CA ASN A 284 -6.32 21.55 1.99
C ASN A 284 -5.99 20.11 2.47
N GLY A 285 -6.95 19.19 2.32
CA GLY A 285 -6.79 17.79 2.74
C GLY A 285 -6.70 17.55 4.25
N THR A 286 -6.87 18.57 5.10
CA THR A 286 -6.73 18.41 6.55
C THR A 286 -8.05 18.01 7.20
N TYR A 287 -8.03 16.95 8.00
CA TYR A 287 -9.18 16.46 8.76
C TYR A 287 -8.83 16.34 10.24
N THR A 288 -9.73 16.77 11.11
CA THR A 288 -9.48 16.84 12.56
C THR A 288 -10.64 16.26 13.35
N ALA A 289 -10.35 15.43 14.35
CA ALA A 289 -11.32 14.94 15.31
C ALA A 289 -11.00 15.39 16.73
N SER A 290 -12.06 15.61 17.50
CA SER A 290 -12.04 15.81 18.95
C SER A 290 -12.46 14.49 19.60
N ILE A 291 -11.57 13.86 20.37
CA ILE A 291 -11.73 12.53 20.97
C ILE A 291 -11.90 12.70 22.49
N PRO A 292 -13.14 12.60 23.02
CA PRO A 292 -13.37 12.62 24.46
C PRO A 292 -12.67 11.45 25.16
N THR A 293 -11.99 11.74 26.27
CA THR A 293 -11.25 10.74 27.06
C THR A 293 -11.97 10.38 28.36
N SER A 294 -13.18 10.88 28.60
CA SER A 294 -13.94 10.63 29.83
C SER A 294 -14.32 9.17 30.04
N SER A 295 -14.57 8.43 28.96
CA SER A 295 -14.89 7.00 28.99
C SER A 295 -13.69 6.08 28.84
N LEU A 296 -12.48 6.64 28.71
CA LEU A 296 -11.24 5.89 28.51
C LEU A 296 -10.44 5.86 29.81
N SER A 297 -9.94 4.69 30.20
CA SER A 297 -8.98 4.59 31.30
C SER A 297 -7.63 5.19 30.89
N VAL A 298 -6.83 5.59 31.89
CA VAL A 298 -5.42 5.96 31.68
C VAL A 298 -4.69 4.80 30.98
N GLY A 299 -3.94 5.11 29.93
CA GLY A 299 -3.30 4.11 29.08
C GLY A 299 -3.12 4.57 27.63
N GLN A 300 -2.62 3.66 26.79
CA GLN A 300 -2.45 3.89 25.35
C GLN A 300 -3.56 3.22 24.55
N TYR A 301 -3.93 3.83 23.43
CA TYR A 301 -4.92 3.35 22.48
C TYR A 301 -4.42 3.52 21.06
N THR A 302 -4.79 2.61 20.17
CA THR A 302 -4.51 2.73 18.74
C THR A 302 -5.57 3.60 18.09
N LEU A 303 -5.16 4.60 17.32
CA LEU A 303 -6.03 5.40 16.48
C LEU A 303 -5.93 4.92 15.04
N VAL A 304 -7.08 4.75 14.40
CA VAL A 304 -7.20 4.49 12.95
C VAL A 304 -8.11 5.56 12.37
N ALA A 305 -7.57 6.53 11.63
CA ALA A 305 -8.38 7.46 10.86
C ALA A 305 -8.56 6.96 9.44
N GLN A 306 -9.81 6.77 9.02
CA GLN A 306 -10.17 6.36 7.68
C GLN A 306 -10.80 7.55 6.94
N VAL A 307 -10.19 7.94 5.82
CA VAL A 307 -10.65 8.99 4.92
C VAL A 307 -11.15 8.32 3.65
N ASN A 308 -12.43 8.47 3.31
CA ASN A 308 -13.06 7.85 2.14
C ASN A 308 -13.63 8.91 1.20
N TRP A 309 -13.40 8.74 -0.10
CA TRP A 309 -13.99 9.62 -1.12
C TRP A 309 -14.37 8.84 -2.38
N THR A 310 -15.14 9.51 -3.23
CA THR A 310 -15.42 9.05 -4.58
C THR A 310 -14.64 9.88 -5.58
N GLY A 311 -13.94 9.21 -6.49
CA GLY A 311 -13.10 9.85 -7.51
C GLY A 311 -13.52 9.50 -8.93
N ALA A 312 -12.57 9.58 -9.86
CA ALA A 312 -12.72 9.01 -11.19
C ALA A 312 -12.99 7.49 -11.08
N SER A 313 -13.66 6.93 -12.08
CA SER A 313 -13.79 5.47 -12.11
C SER A 313 -12.46 4.86 -12.55
N TYR A 314 -12.02 3.83 -11.84
CA TYR A 314 -10.91 2.96 -12.20
C TYR A 314 -11.44 1.55 -12.46
N MET A 315 -10.65 0.76 -13.18
CA MET A 315 -11.02 -0.61 -13.55
C MET A 315 -9.90 -1.55 -13.12
N TYR A 316 -10.28 -2.67 -12.51
CA TYR A 316 -9.45 -3.86 -12.54
C TYR A 316 -9.92 -4.75 -13.68
N PHE A 317 -8.96 -5.20 -14.46
CA PHE A 317 -9.13 -6.16 -15.51
C PHE A 317 -8.96 -7.56 -14.90
N GLY A 318 -10.04 -8.12 -14.35
CA GLY A 318 -10.00 -9.50 -13.85
C GLY A 318 -11.38 -10.03 -13.53
N GLY A 319 -11.67 -11.29 -13.90
CA GLY A 319 -12.86 -12.04 -13.48
C GLY A 319 -14.25 -11.45 -13.80
N GLY A 320 -14.34 -10.46 -14.69
CA GLY A 320 -15.61 -9.81 -15.06
C GLY A 320 -15.59 -8.30 -15.24
N GLN A 321 -14.41 -7.65 -15.20
CA GLN A 321 -14.23 -6.18 -15.24
C GLN A 321 -15.05 -5.49 -14.14
N THR A 322 -14.39 -5.13 -13.04
CA THR A 322 -15.06 -4.37 -11.98
C THR A 322 -14.64 -2.92 -12.07
N SER A 323 -15.59 -2.05 -12.42
CA SER A 323 -15.43 -0.61 -12.28
C SER A 323 -15.71 -0.22 -10.83
N SER A 324 -14.81 0.53 -10.22
CA SER A 324 -15.01 1.16 -8.92
C SER A 324 -14.64 2.63 -9.02
N ASN A 325 -15.23 3.44 -8.16
CA ASN A 325 -14.88 4.84 -7.99
C ASN A 325 -14.62 5.17 -6.51
N LYS A 326 -14.42 4.14 -5.69
CA LYS A 326 -14.24 4.27 -4.25
C LYS A 326 -12.76 4.25 -3.91
N TYR A 327 -12.34 5.22 -3.13
CA TYR A 327 -10.97 5.39 -2.70
C TYR A 327 -10.92 5.56 -1.19
N PHE A 328 -9.80 5.18 -0.58
CA PHE A 328 -9.59 5.43 0.83
C PHE A 328 -8.11 5.63 1.18
N LEU A 329 -7.88 6.28 2.32
CA LEU A 329 -6.59 6.30 3.02
C LEU A 329 -6.84 5.95 4.48
N GLN A 330 -5.91 5.23 5.10
CA GLN A 330 -5.93 4.93 6.54
C GLN A 330 -4.67 5.46 7.21
N TYR A 331 -4.85 6.23 8.28
CA TYR A 331 -3.77 6.79 9.08
C TYR A 331 -3.74 6.13 10.44
N MET A 332 -2.55 5.73 10.86
CA MET A 332 -2.30 5.12 12.17
C MET A 332 -1.77 6.17 13.15
N GLY A 333 -2.19 6.08 14.41
CA GLY A 333 -1.68 6.93 15.48
C GLY A 333 -1.83 6.29 16.85
N THR A 334 -1.32 6.97 17.87
CA THR A 334 -1.47 6.55 19.27
C THR A 334 -2.13 7.66 20.09
N LEU A 335 -3.19 7.33 20.81
CA LEU A 335 -3.73 8.18 21.87
C LEU A 335 -3.16 7.74 23.22
N SER A 336 -2.50 8.66 23.92
CA SER A 336 -2.05 8.49 25.30
C SER A 336 -3.00 9.24 26.25
N VAL A 337 -3.80 8.49 27.01
CA VAL A 337 -4.64 9.05 28.07
C VAL A 337 -3.85 9.04 29.36
N VAL A 338 -3.63 10.22 29.94
CA VAL A 338 -2.86 10.38 31.18
C VAL A 338 -3.76 10.76 32.36
N SER A 339 -3.27 10.59 33.59
CA SER A 339 -4.02 10.99 34.77
C SER A 339 -4.41 12.47 34.72
N PRO A 340 -5.60 12.85 35.25
CA PRO A 340 -5.98 14.25 35.38
C PRO A 340 -4.92 15.02 36.16
N SER A 341 -4.52 16.20 35.68
CA SER A 341 -3.67 17.10 36.46
C SER A 341 -4.48 17.65 37.63
N THR A 342 -4.23 17.18 38.86
CA THR A 342 -4.77 17.82 40.06
C THR A 342 -4.01 19.12 40.30
N THR A 343 -4.59 20.26 39.93
CA THR A 343 -4.13 21.55 40.44
C THR A 343 -4.57 21.65 41.91
N THR A 344 -3.69 21.27 42.83
CA THR A 344 -3.92 21.50 44.26
C THR A 344 -3.90 23.01 44.47
N THR A 345 -5.09 23.63 44.55
CA THR A 345 -5.19 25.00 45.02
C THR A 345 -4.93 24.95 46.53
N LEU A 346 -3.69 25.17 46.95
CA LEU A 346 -3.38 25.50 48.34
C LEU A 346 -4.10 26.81 48.66
N ARG A 347 -5.32 26.70 49.21
CA ARG A 347 -5.92 27.82 49.96
C ARG A 347 -5.03 28.03 51.19
N LEU A 348 -4.09 28.96 51.09
CA LEU A 348 -3.51 29.60 52.27
C LEU A 348 -4.67 30.22 53.04
N HIS A 349 -5.09 29.57 54.12
CA HIS A 349 -5.82 30.25 55.17
C HIS A 349 -4.86 31.29 55.74
N ASN A 350 -5.05 32.54 55.36
CA ASN A 350 -4.52 33.65 56.15
C ASN A 350 -5.20 33.56 57.51
N TYR A 351 -4.45 33.13 58.52
CA TYR A 351 -4.85 33.38 59.90
C TYR A 351 -4.83 34.90 60.09
N ASP A 352 -6.01 35.52 60.20
CA ASP A 352 -6.12 36.88 60.69
C ASP A 352 -5.66 36.90 62.15
N TYR A 353 -4.51 37.53 62.35
CA TYR A 353 -3.85 37.71 63.65
C TYR A 353 -4.55 38.85 64.41
N ASN A 354 -5.83 38.69 64.78
CA ASN A 354 -6.56 39.74 65.50
C ASN A 354 -7.42 39.28 66.71
N ASP A 355 -7.44 37.99 67.06
CA ASP A 355 -8.29 37.51 68.16
C ASP A 355 -7.56 37.29 69.52
N TYR A 356 -6.40 37.91 69.75
CA TYR A 356 -5.66 37.78 71.02
C TYR A 356 -5.75 38.95 72.00
N TYR A 357 -6.64 39.92 71.79
CA TYR A 357 -6.98 40.92 72.81
C TYR A 357 -8.48 41.21 72.84
N LYS A 358 -9.20 40.51 73.70
CA LYS A 358 -10.41 41.00 74.40
C LYS A 358 -10.69 40.19 75.65
#